data_AF-A0AAN5CY98-F1
#
_entry.id   AF-A0AAN5CY98-F1
#
_cell.length_a   1.000
_cell.length_b   1.000
_cell.length_c   1.000
_cell.angle_alpha   90.00
_cell.angle_beta   90.00
_cell.angle_gamma   90.00
#
_symmetry.space_group_name_H-M   'P 1'
#
loop_
_entity.id
_entity.type
_entity.pdbx_description
1 polymer ?
#
loop_
_entity_poly.entity_id
_entity_poly.type
_entity_poly.pdbx_seq_one_letter_code
_entity_poly.pdbx_strand_id
1 'polypeptide(L)'
;GPPSKVVKPTKMENKHKCILCGTTVRVIFSTPADPSERAAFLARFNALTDNERRVMKELANNSEEAHFCVNHLPIKLNCMKATHGPTEKPQKRAGVIKMTTPAKSGNHMGQSKNHTAEPPAAVSTVNAEEPQTVERSGA
;
A
#
# COMPACT_ATOMS: atom_id res chain seq x y z
N GLY A 1 -11.80 -51.45 5.57
CA GLY A 1 -11.60 -50.07 6.07
C GLY A 1 -12.45 -49.12 5.25
N PRO A 2 -13.05 -48.07 5.85
CA PRO A 2 -13.86 -47.12 5.10
C PRO A 2 -12.97 -46.24 4.19
N PRO A 3 -13.46 -45.80 3.02
CA PRO A 3 -12.70 -44.95 2.11
C PRO A 3 -12.56 -43.54 2.68
N SER A 4 -11.31 -43.07 2.77
CA SER A 4 -10.95 -41.68 3.06
C SER A 4 -11.63 -40.74 2.07
N LYS A 5 -12.54 -39.90 2.58
CA LYS A 5 -13.14 -38.82 1.79
C LYS A 5 -12.05 -37.80 1.46
N VAL A 6 -11.67 -37.74 0.20
CA VAL A 6 -10.79 -36.69 -0.35
C VAL A 6 -11.54 -35.36 -0.23
N VAL A 7 -11.21 -34.59 0.81
CA VAL A 7 -11.72 -33.22 0.97
C VAL A 7 -10.98 -32.36 -0.05
N LYS A 8 -11.66 -31.98 -1.14
CA LYS A 8 -11.13 -31.02 -2.11
C LYS A 8 -10.85 -29.71 -1.37
N PRO A 9 -9.68 -29.08 -1.52
CA PRO A 9 -9.41 -27.77 -0.93
C PRO A 9 -10.44 -26.78 -1.47
N THR A 10 -11.40 -26.41 -0.63
CA THR A 10 -12.32 -25.32 -0.90
C THR A 10 -11.48 -24.06 -0.95
N LYS A 11 -11.35 -23.52 -2.16
CA LYS A 11 -10.69 -22.24 -2.44
C LYS A 11 -11.43 -21.17 -1.64
N MET A 12 -11.00 -20.93 -0.40
CA MET A 12 -11.43 -19.79 0.38
C MET A 12 -10.92 -18.56 -0.35
N GLU A 13 -11.74 -18.01 -1.23
CA GLU A 13 -11.54 -16.68 -1.76
C GLU A 13 -11.61 -15.74 -0.57
N ASN A 14 -10.46 -15.43 0.03
CA ASN A 14 -10.36 -14.40 1.06
C ASN A 14 -10.79 -13.10 0.41
N LYS A 15 -12.04 -12.73 0.67
CA LYS A 15 -12.64 -11.48 0.24
C LYS A 15 -12.18 -10.43 1.23
N HIS A 16 -11.34 -9.51 0.79
CA HIS A 16 -10.86 -8.44 1.64
C HIS A 16 -11.61 -7.15 1.32
N LYS A 17 -11.86 -6.34 2.34
CA LYS A 17 -12.58 -5.08 2.24
C LYS A 17 -11.58 -3.94 2.15
N CYS A 18 -11.74 -3.06 1.16
CA CYS A 18 -10.91 -1.86 1.07
C CYS A 18 -11.21 -0.92 2.23
N ILE A 19 -10.16 -0.42 2.90
CA ILE A 19 -10.32 0.45 4.07
C ILE A 19 -10.86 1.85 3.74
N LEU A 20 -10.66 2.32 2.50
CA LEU A 20 -11.08 3.67 2.10
C LEU A 20 -12.55 3.71 1.64
N CYS A 21 -12.90 2.89 0.65
CA CYS A 21 -14.26 2.89 0.07
C CYS A 21 -15.16 1.77 0.60
N GLY A 22 -14.64 0.84 1.42
CA GLY A 22 -15.41 -0.30 1.92
C GLY A 22 -15.76 -1.35 0.86
N THR A 23 -15.26 -1.24 -0.37
CA THR A 23 -15.55 -2.20 -1.44
C THR A 23 -14.84 -3.52 -1.20
N THR A 24 -15.58 -4.62 -1.25
CA THR A 24 -15.02 -5.98 -1.18
C THR A 24 -14.40 -6.37 -2.52
N VAL A 25 -13.11 -6.69 -2.54
CA VAL A 25 -12.38 -7.05 -3.76
C VAL A 25 -11.58 -8.34 -3.59
N ARG A 26 -11.30 -9.00 -4.71
CA ARG A 26 -10.49 -10.24 -4.77
C ARG A 26 -8.99 -9.97 -4.85
N VAL A 27 -8.61 -8.83 -5.41
CA VAL A 27 -7.22 -8.39 -5.52
C VAL A 27 -7.07 -7.14 -4.67
N ILE A 28 -6.23 -7.23 -3.64
CA ILE A 28 -5.89 -6.12 -2.76
C ILE A 28 -4.39 -5.92 -2.74
N PHE A 29 -4.02 -4.72 -2.30
CA PHE A 29 -2.66 -4.40 -1.89
C PHE A 29 -2.68 -4.20 -0.39
N SER A 30 -1.81 -4.91 0.32
CA SER A 30 -1.61 -4.73 1.76
C SER A 30 -0.54 -3.69 2.04
N THR A 31 -0.64 -3.01 3.18
CA THR A 31 0.43 -2.15 3.69
C THR A 31 1.68 -2.97 4.04
N PRO A 32 2.89 -2.45 3.75
CA PRO A 32 4.13 -3.04 4.26
C PRO A 32 4.14 -3.10 5.79
N ALA A 33 4.83 -4.12 6.33
CA ALA A 33 5.08 -4.25 7.76
C ALA A 33 6.12 -3.24 8.25
N ASP A 34 7.11 -2.89 7.41
CA ASP A 34 8.11 -1.89 7.73
C ASP A 34 7.49 -0.48 7.77
N PRO A 35 7.70 0.30 8.86
CA PRO A 35 7.11 1.63 8.99
C PRO A 35 7.59 2.63 7.92
N SER A 36 8.85 2.53 7.48
CA SER A 36 9.41 3.45 6.48
C SER A 36 8.83 3.17 5.11
N GLU A 37 8.76 1.90 4.72
CA GLU A 37 8.10 1.46 3.49
C GLU A 37 6.61 1.76 3.51
N ARG A 38 5.94 1.59 4.66
CA ARG A 38 4.54 1.92 4.86
C ARG A 38 4.28 3.40 4.64
N ALA A 39 5.06 4.29 5.28
CA ALA A 39 4.94 5.72 5.07
C ALA A 39 5.15 6.09 3.59
N ALA A 40 6.17 5.51 2.94
CA ALA A 40 6.43 5.71 1.52
C ALA A 40 5.31 5.14 0.62
N PHE A 41 4.65 4.05 1.01
CA PHE A 41 3.51 3.47 0.31
C PHE A 41 2.29 4.37 0.40
N LEU A 42 1.93 4.80 1.61
CA LEU A 42 0.78 5.68 1.88
C LEU A 42 0.96 7.06 1.24
N ALA A 43 2.18 7.58 1.18
CA ALA A 43 2.50 8.85 0.52
C ALA A 43 2.25 8.85 -1.00
N ARG A 44 2.10 7.69 -1.65
CA ARG A 44 1.83 7.62 -3.09
C ARG A 44 0.35 7.86 -3.45
N PHE A 45 -0.55 7.90 -2.47
CA PHE A 45 -1.98 8.13 -2.69
C PHE A 45 -2.26 9.62 -2.88
N ASN A 46 -2.21 10.08 -4.14
CA ASN A 46 -2.25 11.52 -4.46
C ASN A 46 -3.66 12.13 -4.65
N ALA A 47 -4.73 11.36 -4.50
CA ALA A 47 -6.11 11.83 -4.74
C ALA A 47 -7.06 11.33 -3.65
N LEU A 48 -6.84 11.79 -2.42
CA LEU A 48 -7.66 11.44 -1.27
C LEU A 48 -8.53 12.61 -0.84
N THR A 49 -9.77 12.33 -0.47
CA THR A 49 -10.65 13.23 0.28
C THR A 49 -10.10 13.52 1.68
N ASP A 50 -10.60 14.54 2.36
CA ASP A 50 -10.18 14.85 3.75
C ASP A 50 -10.39 13.67 4.70
N ASN A 51 -11.50 12.94 4.53
CA ASN A 51 -11.79 11.77 5.34
C ASN A 51 -10.78 10.64 5.08
N GLU A 52 -10.46 10.35 3.82
CA GLU A 52 -9.47 9.33 3.47
C GLU A 52 -8.06 9.72 3.94
N ARG A 53 -7.69 11.01 3.87
CA ARG A 53 -6.42 11.51 4.43
C ARG A 53 -6.31 11.26 5.93
N ARG A 54 -7.42 11.46 6.67
CA ARG A 54 -7.45 11.16 8.12
C ARG A 54 -7.21 9.67 8.38
N VAL A 55 -7.90 8.80 7.65
CA VAL A 55 -7.71 7.34 7.76
C VAL A 55 -6.26 6.95 7.44
N MET A 56 -5.65 7.51 6.39
CA MET A 56 -4.25 7.24 6.07
C MET A 56 -3.28 7.70 7.17
N LYS A 57 -3.56 8.83 7.83
CA LYS A 57 -2.74 9.32 8.93
C LYS A 57 -2.82 8.41 10.16
N GLU A 58 -4.01 7.89 10.45
CA GLU A 58 -4.22 6.89 11.51
C GLU A 58 -3.47 5.59 11.16
N LEU A 59 -3.56 5.11 9.91
CA LEU A 59 -2.86 3.93 9.42
C LEU A 59 -1.33 4.06 9.35
N ALA A 60 -0.81 5.27 9.20
CA ALA A 60 0.63 5.52 9.25
C ALA A 60 1.19 5.35 10.68
N ASN A 61 0.38 5.68 11.69
CA ASN A 61 0.76 5.56 13.09
C ASN A 61 0.48 4.17 13.66
N ASN A 62 -0.52 3.47 13.10
CA ASN A 62 -0.88 2.12 13.51
C ASN A 62 -0.10 1.08 12.70
N SER A 63 0.33 -0.01 13.32
CA SER A 63 0.99 -1.14 12.64
C SER A 63 -0.01 -2.13 12.01
N GLU A 64 -1.31 -1.83 12.06
CA GLU A 64 -2.37 -2.71 11.53
C GLU A 64 -2.23 -2.95 10.03
N GLU A 65 -2.51 -4.17 9.58
CA GLU A 65 -2.57 -4.48 8.17
C GLU A 65 -3.84 -3.86 7.56
N ALA A 66 -3.66 -3.07 6.51
CA ALA A 66 -4.75 -2.44 5.79
C ALA A 66 -4.72 -2.84 4.32
N HIS A 67 -5.90 -3.05 3.75
CA HIS A 67 -6.06 -3.48 2.37
C HIS A 67 -6.69 -2.38 1.51
N PHE A 68 -6.14 -2.21 0.30
CA PHE A 68 -6.58 -1.20 -0.66
C PHE A 68 -7.02 -1.86 -1.97
N CYS A 69 -8.12 -1.36 -2.55
CA CYS A 69 -8.51 -1.78 -3.89
C CYS A 69 -7.68 -1.07 -4.96
N VAL A 70 -7.63 -1.65 -6.15
CA VAL A 70 -6.88 -1.14 -7.31
C VAL A 70 -7.26 0.29 -7.73
N ASN A 71 -8.47 0.75 -7.39
CA ASN A 71 -8.95 2.08 -7.76
C ASN A 71 -8.30 3.19 -6.92
N HIS A 72 -7.89 2.89 -5.69
CA HIS A 72 -7.20 3.86 -4.84
C HIS A 72 -5.69 3.84 -5.04
N LEU A 73 -5.15 2.84 -5.74
CA LEU A 73 -3.73 2.85 -6.03
C LEU A 73 -3.38 3.95 -7.03
N PRO A 74 -2.24 4.62 -6.85
CA PRO A 74 -1.71 5.52 -7.84
C PRO A 74 -1.52 4.76 -9.16
N ILE A 75 -2.03 5.35 -10.24
CA ILE A 75 -2.05 4.78 -11.60
C ILE A 75 -0.64 4.33 -12.04
N LYS A 76 0.42 4.93 -11.50
CA LYS A 76 1.82 4.53 -11.76
C LYS A 76 2.16 3.11 -11.29
N LEU A 77 1.41 2.52 -10.36
CA LEU A 77 1.56 1.11 -9.94
C LEU A 77 0.75 0.15 -10.82
N ASN A 78 -0.27 0.64 -11.54
CA ASN A 78 -1.03 -0.16 -12.51
C ASN A 78 -0.24 -0.48 -13.79
N CYS A 79 0.97 0.04 -13.95
CA CYS A 79 1.86 -0.30 -15.06
C CYS A 79 2.66 -1.60 -14.83
N MET A 80 2.55 -2.23 -13.66
CA MET A 80 3.07 -3.59 -13.46
C MET A 80 2.00 -4.68 -13.66
N LYS A 81 0.87 -4.33 -14.32
CA LYS A 81 -0.07 -5.34 -14.80
C LYS A 81 0.70 -6.35 -15.64
N ALA A 82 0.83 -7.52 -15.02
CA ALA A 82 0.83 -8.83 -15.63
C ALA A 82 1.60 -8.88 -16.94
N THR A 83 2.81 -9.42 -16.86
CA THR A 83 3.19 -10.45 -17.82
C THR A 83 2.14 -11.59 -17.78
N HIS A 84 0.95 -11.32 -18.32
CA HIS A 84 0.52 -12.14 -19.43
C HIS A 84 1.68 -12.01 -20.41
N GLY A 85 2.63 -12.94 -20.30
CA GLY A 85 3.67 -13.07 -21.29
C GLY A 85 2.94 -12.99 -22.62
N PRO A 86 3.35 -12.12 -23.56
CA PRO A 86 2.80 -12.25 -24.87
C PRO A 86 3.17 -13.69 -25.25
N THR A 87 2.18 -14.54 -25.45
CA THR A 87 2.38 -15.86 -26.05
C THR A 87 2.75 -15.59 -27.51
N GLU A 88 3.86 -14.89 -27.73
CA GLU A 88 4.51 -14.76 -29.00
C GLU A 88 5.03 -16.15 -29.28
N LYS A 89 4.26 -16.88 -30.08
CA LYS A 89 4.80 -17.99 -30.83
C LYS A 89 6.12 -17.50 -31.45
N PRO A 90 7.23 -18.23 -31.32
CA PRO A 90 8.53 -17.79 -31.80
C PRO A 90 8.47 -17.61 -33.32
N GLN A 91 8.31 -16.37 -33.76
CA GLN A 91 8.33 -16.04 -35.18
C GLN A 91 9.80 -15.83 -35.56
N LYS A 92 10.40 -16.90 -36.08
CA LYS A 92 11.73 -16.91 -36.70
C LYS A 92 11.86 -15.74 -37.68
N ARG A 93 12.61 -14.71 -37.31
CA ARG A 93 13.13 -13.73 -38.27
C ARG A 93 14.62 -13.56 -38.04
N ALA A 94 15.38 -14.27 -38.88
CA ALA A 94 16.75 -13.93 -39.19
C ALA A 94 16.73 -12.55 -39.88
N GLY A 95 17.39 -11.57 -39.27
CA GLY A 95 17.43 -10.21 -39.79
C GLY A 95 18.46 -9.40 -39.01
N VAL A 96 19.70 -9.44 -39.51
CA VAL A 96 20.84 -8.63 -39.07
C VAL A 96 20.44 -7.15 -39.05
N ILE A 97 20.56 -6.50 -37.89
CA ILE A 97 20.53 -5.03 -37.81
C ILE A 97 21.76 -4.53 -37.06
N LYS A 98 22.45 -3.61 -37.74
CA LYS A 98 23.75 -3.03 -37.44
C LYS A 98 23.72 -2.18 -36.17
N MET A 99 24.84 -2.21 -35.45
CA MET A 99 25.13 -1.32 -34.34
C MET A 99 25.45 0.09 -34.83
N THR A 100 24.79 1.11 -34.27
CA THR A 100 25.23 2.50 -34.31
C THR A 100 24.94 3.16 -32.96
N THR A 101 26.00 3.43 -32.22
CA THR A 101 26.03 4.29 -31.02
C THR A 101 26.23 5.74 -31.43
N PRO A 102 25.58 6.68 -30.73
CA PRO A 102 26.30 7.85 -30.20
C PRO A 102 25.82 8.19 -28.76
N ALA A 103 26.73 8.31 -27.78
CA ALA A 103 27.53 9.48 -27.42
C ALA A 103 26.82 10.51 -26.51
N LYS A 104 27.23 10.48 -25.23
CA LYS A 104 27.73 11.59 -24.40
C LYS A 104 26.81 12.77 -23.99
N SER A 105 27.04 13.17 -22.73
CA SER A 105 26.74 14.47 -22.10
C SER A 105 25.31 14.68 -21.59
N GLY A 106 25.03 15.12 -20.37
CA GLY A 106 25.89 15.73 -19.35
C GLY A 106 25.27 15.62 -17.96
N ASN A 107 26.15 15.59 -16.95
CA ASN A 107 25.82 15.71 -15.54
C ASN A 107 25.25 17.10 -15.26
N HIS A 108 24.06 17.19 -14.65
CA HIS A 108 23.58 18.42 -14.04
C HIS A 108 23.59 18.26 -12.51
N MET A 109 24.59 18.88 -11.88
CA MET A 109 24.75 18.97 -10.43
C MET A 109 23.82 20.07 -9.91
N GLY A 110 22.62 19.70 -9.47
CA GLY A 110 21.66 20.60 -8.82
C GLY A 110 21.73 20.44 -7.31
N GLN A 111 22.08 21.52 -6.63
CA GLN A 111 22.37 21.59 -5.19
C GLN A 111 21.12 21.35 -4.33
N SER A 112 21.21 20.37 -3.43
CA SER A 112 20.23 20.15 -2.36
C SER A 112 20.38 21.23 -1.29
N LYS A 113 19.39 22.12 -1.17
CA LYS A 113 19.22 22.98 0.00
C LYS A 113 18.40 22.21 1.04
N ASN A 114 19.09 21.68 2.04
CA ASN A 114 18.46 21.08 3.21
C ASN A 114 17.86 22.21 4.05
N HIS A 115 16.54 22.38 3.98
CA HIS A 115 15.80 23.19 4.93
C HIS A 115 15.53 22.31 6.15
N THR A 116 16.36 22.46 7.19
CA THR A 116 16.11 21.93 8.53
C THR A 116 14.85 22.60 9.06
N ALA A 117 13.72 21.89 8.95
CA ALA A 117 12.50 22.28 9.65
C ALA A 117 12.69 21.96 11.14
N GLU A 118 12.78 23.02 11.93
CA GLU A 118 12.72 22.99 13.38
C GLU A 118 11.45 22.25 13.84
N PRO A 119 11.54 21.25 14.74
CA PRO A 119 10.34 20.58 15.26
C PRO A 119 9.55 21.56 16.16
N PRO A 120 8.22 21.70 15.97
CA PRO A 120 7.41 22.46 16.91
C PRO A 120 7.45 21.79 18.28
N ALA A 121 7.70 22.62 19.30
CA ALA A 121 7.74 22.24 20.70
C ALA A 121 6.52 21.41 21.09
N ALA A 122 6.78 20.31 21.80
CA ALA A 122 5.77 19.46 22.40
C ALA A 122 4.93 20.27 23.41
N VAL A 123 3.67 20.55 23.05
CA VAL A 123 2.64 20.90 24.03
C VAL A 123 2.17 19.59 24.66
N SER A 124 2.73 19.29 25.83
CA SER A 124 2.20 18.30 26.76
C SER A 124 1.09 18.96 27.58
N THR A 125 -0.16 18.80 27.16
CA THR A 125 -1.30 19.12 28.03
C THR A 125 -2.52 18.28 27.64
N VAL A 126 -2.83 17.26 28.43
CA VAL A 126 -4.20 16.84 28.82
C VAL A 126 -4.04 15.86 29.98
N ASN A 127 -4.20 16.35 31.21
CA ASN A 127 -5.37 16.11 32.06
C ASN A 127 -5.82 14.64 32.08
N ALA A 128 -5.34 13.93 33.09
CA ALA A 128 -5.94 12.69 33.55
C ALA A 128 -7.28 13.03 34.24
N GLU A 129 -8.39 12.75 33.58
CA GLU A 129 -9.69 12.63 34.25
C GLU A 129 -9.88 11.17 34.67
N GLU A 130 -10.04 10.99 35.98
CA GLU A 130 -10.24 9.73 36.69
C GLU A 130 -11.67 9.20 36.44
N PRO A 131 -11.86 7.93 36.02
CA PRO A 131 -13.20 7.37 35.93
C PRO A 131 -13.71 7.00 37.33
N GLN A 132 -14.74 7.73 37.80
CA GLN A 132 -15.50 7.35 38.98
C GLN A 132 -16.23 6.02 38.75
N THR A 133 -15.80 4.99 39.48
CA THR A 133 -16.54 3.73 39.61
C THR A 133 -17.77 3.96 40.48
N VAL A 134 -18.96 3.95 39.88
CA VAL A 134 -20.22 3.86 40.62
C VAL A 134 -20.50 2.38 40.87
N GLU A 135 -20.21 1.92 42.08
CA GLU A 135 -20.73 0.64 42.59
C GLU A 135 -22.25 0.77 42.79
N ARG A 136 -23.01 0.02 41.99
CA ARG A 136 -24.45 -0.11 42.17
C ARG A 136 -24.73 -1.41 42.92
N SER A 137 -24.73 -1.31 44.25
CA SER A 137 -25.30 -2.33 45.14
C SER A 137 -26.81 -2.42 44.88
N GLY A 138 -27.28 -3.61 44.52
CA GLY A 138 -28.69 -3.94 44.38
C GLY A 138 -28.95 -5.28 45.07
N ALA A 139 -29.83 -5.22 46.08
CA ALA A 139 -30.23 -6.27 47.01
C ALA A 139 -31.06 -7.38 46.36
#